data_AF-A0A7C0XNR2-F1
#
_entry.id   AF-A0A7C0XNR2-F1
#
_cell.length_a   1.000
_cell.length_b   1.000
_cell.length_c   1.000
_cell.angle_alpha   90.00
_cell.angle_beta   90.00
_cell.angle_gamma   90.00
#
_symmetry.space_group_name_H-M   'P 1'
#
loop_
_entity.id
_entity.type
_entity.pdbx_description
1 polymer ?
#
loop_
_entity_poly.entity_id
_entity_poly.type
_entity_poly.pdbx_seq_one_letter_code
_entity_poly.pdbx_strand_id
1 'polypeptide(L)'
;MGKSRVGKIKAVAGLVSALRKFVDKAKMPEGVDPLGLLAGVLKIGSREALAEFHRKALFIGAMHFQDAYNFDLERVKRCGIHYATPDRRIIPFCSYNAIHRPAVEKAFSVPLNFK
;
A
#
# COMPACT_ATOMS: atom_id res chain seq x y z
N MET A 1 8.26 30.40 -15.37
CA MET A 1 7.03 29.57 -15.41
C MET A 1 6.38 29.56 -14.03
N GLY A 2 5.40 30.45 -13.80
CA GLY A 2 4.86 30.72 -12.45
C GLY A 2 4.15 29.51 -11.85
N LYS A 3 4.66 28.97 -10.73
CA LYS A 3 3.99 27.91 -9.97
C LYS A 3 2.66 28.48 -9.43
N SER A 4 1.57 28.25 -10.17
CA SER A 4 0.22 28.75 -9.87
C SER A 4 -0.17 28.41 -8.42
N ARG A 5 -0.48 29.44 -7.62
CA ARG A 5 -1.01 29.30 -6.24
C ARG A 5 -2.20 28.33 -6.18
N VAL A 6 -3.00 28.28 -7.25
CA VAL A 6 -4.17 27.42 -7.39
C VAL A 6 -3.79 25.94 -7.40
N GLY A 7 -2.69 25.56 -8.07
CA GLY A 7 -2.24 24.16 -8.10
C GLY A 7 -1.82 23.64 -6.74
N LYS A 8 -1.13 24.47 -5.94
CA LYS A 8 -0.75 24.14 -4.56
C LYS A 8 -1.97 23.98 -3.65
N ILE A 9 -2.96 24.87 -3.78
CA ILE A 9 -4.21 24.79 -3.00
C ILE A 9 -4.96 23.50 -3.34
N LYS A 10 -5.10 23.16 -4.63
CA LYS A 10 -5.73 21.91 -5.07
C LYS A 10 -5.02 20.67 -4.52
N ALA A 11 -3.68 20.66 -4.53
CA ALA A 11 -2.90 19.54 -4.00
C ALA A 11 -3.11 19.36 -2.48
N VAL A 12 -3.08 20.44 -1.71
CA VAL A 12 -3.33 20.39 -0.26
C VAL A 12 -4.76 19.96 0.04
N ALA A 13 -5.75 20.49 -0.68
CA ALA A 13 -7.15 20.09 -0.53
C ALA A 13 -7.36 18.60 -0.85
N GLY A 14 -6.72 18.11 -1.91
CA GLY A 14 -6.71 16.68 -2.26
C GLY A 14 -6.10 15.81 -1.17
N LEU A 15 -4.96 16.23 -0.60
CA LEU A 15 -4.32 15.53 0.52
C LEU A 15 -5.23 15.46 1.76
N VAL A 16 -5.84 16.59 2.14
CA VAL A 16 -6.77 16.64 3.28
C VAL A 16 -7.98 15.74 3.03
N SER A 17 -8.54 15.75 1.81
CA SER A 17 -9.65 14.87 1.44
C SER A 17 -9.27 13.39 1.53
N ALA A 18 -8.07 13.02 1.06
CA ALA A 18 -7.58 11.65 1.14
C ALA A 18 -7.38 11.23 2.61
N LEU A 19 -6.75 12.07 3.41
CA LEU A 19 -6.55 11.80 4.84
C LEU A 19 -7.89 11.61 5.57
N ARG A 20 -8.91 12.43 5.31
CA ARG A 20 -10.24 12.26 5.91
C ARG A 20 -10.91 10.95 5.49
N LYS A 21 -10.62 10.45 4.29
CA LYS A 21 -11.21 9.21 3.77
C LYS A 21 -10.51 7.96 4.28
N PHE A 22 -9.19 8.00 4.45
CA PHE A 22 -8.37 6.81 4.72
C PHE A 22 -7.80 6.76 6.14
N VAL A 23 -7.83 7.85 6.90
CA VAL A 23 -7.35 7.87 8.29
C VAL A 23 -8.51 7.95 9.26
N ASP A 24 -8.68 6.88 10.03
CA ASP A 24 -9.59 6.85 11.18
C ASP A 24 -8.90 7.50 12.39
N LYS A 25 -9.29 8.75 12.67
CA LYS A 25 -8.73 9.53 13.78
C LYS A 25 -9.02 8.92 15.15
N ALA A 26 -10.10 8.13 15.29
CA ALA A 26 -10.45 7.52 16.56
C ALA A 26 -9.53 6.32 16.92
N LYS A 27 -8.85 5.74 15.92
CA LYS A 27 -7.94 4.60 16.09
C LYS A 27 -6.47 4.97 15.89
N MET A 28 -6.18 6.26 15.73
CA MET A 28 -4.84 6.74 15.46
C MET A 28 -4.01 6.75 16.76
N PRO A 29 -2.75 6.27 16.73
CA PRO A 29 -1.89 6.35 17.90
C PRO A 29 -1.59 7.82 18.26
N GLU A 30 -1.41 8.07 19.55
CA GLU A 30 -1.06 9.40 20.07
C GLU A 30 0.28 9.89 19.46
N GLY A 31 0.35 11.18 19.13
CA GLY A 31 1.58 11.80 18.60
C GLY A 31 1.84 11.61 17.09
N VAL A 32 0.93 10.97 16.35
CA VAL A 32 0.99 10.91 14.88
C VAL A 32 0.18 12.06 14.26
N ASP A 33 0.85 12.90 13.46
CA ASP A 33 0.22 13.93 12.62
C ASP A 33 0.37 13.58 11.12
N PRO A 34 -0.63 12.92 10.51
CA PRO A 34 -0.55 12.48 9.11
C PRO A 34 -0.44 13.65 8.12
N LEU A 35 -1.07 14.79 8.43
CA LEU A 35 -1.06 15.94 7.53
C LEU A 35 0.31 16.60 7.55
N GLY A 36 0.88 16.82 8.74
CA GLY A 36 2.22 17.38 8.89
C GLY A 36 3.29 16.49 8.25
N LEU A 37 3.26 15.18 8.51
CA LEU A 37 4.25 14.25 7.96
C LEU A 37 4.20 14.17 6.43
N LEU A 38 3.01 14.03 5.84
CA LEU A 38 2.87 13.98 4.38
C LEU A 38 3.13 15.34 3.73
N ALA A 39 2.72 16.45 4.35
CA ALA A 39 3.03 17.79 3.86
C ALA A 39 4.54 18.05 3.88
N GLY A 40 5.25 17.58 4.91
CA GLY A 40 6.72 17.64 5.00
C GLY A 40 7.38 16.91 3.83
N VAL A 41 6.97 15.67 3.56
CA VAL A 41 7.47 14.89 2.42
C VAL A 41 7.19 15.59 1.08
N LEU A 42 5.97 16.10 0.87
CA LEU A 42 5.56 16.70 -0.41
C LEU A 42 6.09 18.12 -0.64
N LYS A 43 6.31 18.92 0.42
CA LYS A 43 6.85 20.29 0.31
C LYS A 43 8.36 20.35 0.39
N ILE A 44 8.96 19.67 1.37
CA ILE A 44 10.40 19.74 1.66
C ILE A 44 11.14 18.79 0.72
N GLY A 45 10.60 17.57 0.53
CA GLY A 45 11.20 16.56 -0.34
C GLY A 45 12.59 16.09 0.09
N SER A 46 12.97 16.28 1.36
CA SER A 46 14.27 15.86 1.86
C SER A 46 14.26 14.43 2.41
N ARG A 47 15.45 13.84 2.51
CA ARG A 47 15.63 12.50 3.09
C ARG A 47 15.21 12.47 4.56
N GLU A 48 15.41 13.56 5.29
CA GLU A 48 15.06 13.70 6.70
C GLU A 48 13.55 13.68 6.89
N ALA A 49 12.81 14.43 6.06
CA ALA A 49 11.35 14.45 6.07
C ALA A 49 10.77 13.07 5.74
N LEU A 50 11.36 12.39 4.74
CA LEU A 50 10.97 11.01 4.39
C LEU A 50 11.29 10.03 5.53
N ALA A 51 12.45 10.15 6.16
CA ALA A 51 12.86 9.28 7.25
C ALA A 51 11.98 9.47 8.50
N GLU A 52 11.54 10.71 8.79
CA GLU A 52 10.58 10.97 9.86
C GLU A 52 9.23 10.31 9.59
N PHE A 53 8.68 10.50 8.39
CA PHE A 53 7.45 9.83 7.98
C PHE A 53 7.59 8.31 8.10
N HIS A 54 8.68 7.74 7.57
CA HIS A 54 8.93 6.30 7.63
C HIS A 54 8.97 5.79 9.08
N ARG A 55 9.69 6.44 10.00
CA ARG A 55 9.77 6.00 11.40
C ARG A 55 8.41 6.02 12.13
N LYS A 56 7.53 6.97 11.80
CA LYS A 56 6.21 7.11 12.44
C LYS A 56 5.11 6.30 11.76
N ALA A 57 5.26 5.98 10.47
CA ALA A 57 4.25 5.29 9.68
C ALA A 57 4.61 3.83 9.33
N LEU A 58 5.77 3.33 9.77
CA LEU A 58 6.19 1.95 9.52
C LEU A 58 5.21 0.97 10.19
N PHE A 59 4.49 0.24 9.35
CA PHE A 59 3.66 -0.88 9.79
C PHE A 59 4.47 -2.18 9.76
N ILE A 60 4.54 -2.88 10.89
CA ILE A 60 5.12 -4.22 10.99
C ILE A 60 3.99 -5.21 11.20
N GLY A 61 3.72 -6.03 10.19
CA GLY A 61 2.76 -7.13 10.28
C GLY A 61 3.47 -8.47 10.36
N ALA A 62 3.11 -9.30 11.35
CA ALA A 62 3.58 -10.67 11.47
C ALA A 62 2.38 -11.61 11.53
N MET A 63 2.34 -12.58 10.61
CA MET A 63 1.29 -13.60 10.55
C MET A 63 1.79 -14.84 9.83
N HIS A 64 1.23 -16.00 10.17
CA HIS A 64 1.50 -17.24 9.46
C HIS A 64 0.82 -17.22 8.07
N PHE A 65 1.45 -17.86 7.09
CA PHE A 65 0.85 -18.09 5.78
C PHE A 65 -0.24 -19.16 5.85
N GLN A 66 -1.20 -19.08 4.92
CA GLN A 66 -2.27 -20.07 4.79
C GLN A 66 -1.90 -21.10 3.74
N ASP A 67 -2.27 -22.34 4.01
CA ASP A 67 -2.19 -23.49 3.11
C ASP A 67 -3.59 -24.13 2.97
N ALA A 68 -3.66 -25.28 2.31
CA ALA A 68 -4.92 -25.97 2.04
C ALA A 68 -5.64 -26.49 3.29
N TYR A 69 -4.95 -26.69 4.42
CA TYR A 69 -5.52 -27.24 5.65
C TYR A 69 -6.01 -26.17 6.64
N ASN A 70 -5.56 -24.93 6.50
CA ASN A 70 -5.89 -23.82 7.42
C ASN A 70 -6.41 -22.56 6.70
N PHE A 71 -6.98 -22.74 5.51
CA PHE A 71 -7.45 -21.64 4.68
C PHE A 71 -8.70 -20.97 5.27
N ASP A 72 -8.56 -19.71 5.67
CA ASP A 72 -9.59 -18.86 6.25
C ASP A 72 -9.92 -17.67 5.33
N LEU A 73 -11.15 -17.66 4.82
CA LEU A 73 -11.66 -16.63 3.92
C LEU A 73 -11.78 -15.26 4.58
N GLU A 74 -12.11 -15.17 5.87
CA GLU A 74 -12.21 -13.90 6.58
C GLU A 74 -10.83 -13.24 6.72
N ARG A 75 -9.78 -14.05 6.88
CA ARG A 75 -8.41 -13.56 6.88
C ARG A 75 -7.96 -13.11 5.48
N VAL A 76 -8.35 -13.83 4.43
CA VAL A 76 -8.08 -13.45 3.04
C VAL A 76 -8.73 -12.11 2.68
N LYS A 77 -9.98 -11.86 3.10
CA LYS A 77 -10.71 -10.59 2.86
C LYS A 77 -10.00 -9.36 3.46
N ARG A 78 -9.16 -9.56 4.48
CA ARG A 78 -8.41 -8.50 5.18
C ARG A 78 -6.93 -8.48 4.83
N CYS A 79 -6.50 -9.23 3.81
CA CYS A 79 -5.10 -9.32 3.43
C CYS A 79 -4.55 -7.94 2.99
N GLY A 80 -3.37 -7.56 3.47
CA GLY A 80 -2.67 -6.35 3.04
C GLY A 80 -1.68 -6.56 1.89
N ILE A 81 -1.42 -7.82 1.51
CA ILE A 81 -0.40 -8.20 0.53
C ILE A 81 -1.09 -8.84 -0.67
N HIS A 82 -0.87 -8.30 -1.87
CA HIS A 82 -1.57 -8.72 -3.08
C HIS A 82 -0.60 -8.90 -4.25
N TYR A 83 -0.95 -9.83 -5.14
CA TYR A 83 -0.31 -9.97 -6.45
C TYR A 83 -1.15 -9.28 -7.52
N ALA A 84 -0.51 -8.41 -8.29
CA ALA A 84 -1.05 -7.93 -9.56
C ALA A 84 -0.66 -8.92 -10.66
N THR A 85 -1.64 -9.35 -11.43
CA THR A 85 -1.46 -10.32 -12.52
C THR A 85 -1.55 -9.65 -13.89
N PRO A 86 -0.97 -10.23 -14.97
CA PRO A 86 -0.98 -9.60 -16.30
C PRO A 86 -2.37 -9.35 -16.89
N ASP A 87 -3.37 -10.14 -16.49
CA ASP A 87 -4.78 -9.94 -16.86
C ASP A 87 -5.52 -8.96 -15.94
N ARG A 88 -4.78 -8.12 -15.20
CA ARG A 88 -5.26 -7.01 -14.38
C ARG A 88 -6.07 -7.42 -13.15
N ARG A 89 -5.99 -8.68 -12.70
CA ARG A 89 -6.55 -9.06 -11.40
C ARG A 89 -5.59 -8.71 -10.27
N ILE A 90 -6.15 -8.31 -9.13
CA ILE A 90 -5.44 -8.13 -7.86
C ILE A 90 -5.89 -9.25 -6.95
N ILE A 91 -4.95 -10.13 -6.56
CA ILE A 91 -5.26 -11.37 -5.85
C ILE A 91 -4.54 -11.37 -4.49
N PRO A 92 -5.23 -11.57 -3.36
CA PRO A 92 -4.59 -11.69 -2.05
C PRO A 92 -3.53 -12.80 -2.01
N PHE A 93 -2.41 -12.54 -1.32
CA PHE A 93 -1.22 -13.40 -1.29
C PHE A 93 -1.54 -14.89 -1.04
N CYS A 94 -2.29 -15.18 0.02
CA CYS A 94 -2.61 -16.56 0.40
C CYS A 94 -3.49 -17.25 -0.66
N SER A 95 -4.50 -16.57 -1.19
CA SER A 95 -5.35 -17.11 -2.26
C SER A 95 -4.59 -17.30 -3.57
N TYR A 96 -3.63 -16.41 -3.87
CA TYR A 96 -2.75 -16.58 -5.01
C TYR A 96 -1.95 -17.88 -4.88
N ASN A 97 -1.25 -18.05 -3.76
CA ASN A 97 -0.38 -19.21 -3.54
C ASN A 97 -1.12 -20.53 -3.46
N ALA A 98 -2.26 -20.58 -2.77
CA ALA A 98 -2.98 -21.82 -2.53
C ALA A 98 -3.87 -22.24 -3.71
N ILE A 99 -4.33 -21.30 -4.55
CA ILE A 99 -5.41 -21.56 -5.53
C ILE A 99 -5.05 -21.07 -6.93
N HIS A 100 -4.70 -19.78 -7.09
CA HIS A 100 -4.68 -19.16 -8.42
C HIS A 100 -3.35 -19.28 -9.16
N ARG A 101 -2.24 -19.48 -8.43
CA ARG A 101 -0.88 -19.46 -8.96
C ARG A 101 -0.68 -20.42 -10.15
N PRO A 102 -1.07 -21.71 -10.10
CA PRO A 102 -0.84 -22.62 -11.23
C PRO A 102 -1.51 -22.17 -12.53
N ALA A 103 -2.74 -21.64 -12.43
CA ALA A 103 -3.47 -21.15 -13.59
C ALA A 103 -2.85 -19.87 -14.17
N VAL A 104 -2.41 -18.96 -13.30
CA VAL A 104 -1.73 -17.71 -13.70
C VAL A 104 -0.39 -18.00 -14.35
N GLU A 105 0.45 -18.82 -13.71
CA GLU A 105 1.77 -19.18 -14.25
C GLU A 105 1.63 -19.93 -15.58
N LYS A 106 0.69 -20.87 -15.70
CA LYS A 106 0.44 -21.55 -16.99
C LYS A 106 0.06 -20.59 -18.11
N ALA A 107 -0.70 -19.53 -17.81
CA ALA A 107 -1.17 -18.58 -18.80
C ALA A 107 -0.12 -17.52 -19.18
N PHE A 108 0.76 -17.13 -18.25
CA PHE A 108 1.59 -15.93 -18.41
C PHE A 108 3.09 -16.11 -18.15
N SER A 109 3.54 -17.28 -17.71
CA SER A 109 4.98 -17.52 -17.49
C SER A 109 5.74 -17.44 -18.81
N VAL A 110 6.91 -16.80 -18.75
CA VAL A 110 7.87 -16.75 -19.86
C VAL A 110 9.09 -17.60 -19.53
N PRO A 111 9.73 -18.24 -20.52
CA PRO A 111 10.98 -18.97 -20.29
C PRO A 111 12.06 -18.07 -19.70
N LEU A 112 12.85 -18.61 -18.76
CA LEU A 112 14.06 -17.94 -18.31
C LEU A 112 15.14 -18.14 -19.38
N ASN A 113 15.49 -17.05 -20.08
CA ASN A 113 16.65 -17.04 -20.96
C ASN A 113 17.92 -16.93 -20.10
N PHE A 114 18.49 -18.07 -19.74
CA PHE A 114 19.86 -18.11 -19.25
C PHE A 114 20.78 -17.86 -20.44
N LYS A 115 21.45 -16.70 -20.43
CA LYS A 115 22.60 -16.43 -21.31
C LYS A 115 23.84 -17.08 -20.74
#